data_AF-A0A0G3ICW1-F1
#
_entry.id   AF-A0A0G3ICW1-F1
#
_cell.length_a   1.000
_cell.length_b   1.000
_cell.length_c   1.000
_cell.angle_alpha   90.00
_cell.angle_beta   90.00
_cell.angle_gamma   90.00
#
_symmetry.space_group_name_H-M   'P 1'
#
loop_
_entity.id
_entity.type
_entity.pdbx_description
1 polymer ?
#
loop_
_entity_poly.entity_id
_entity_poly.type
_entity_poly.pdbx_seq_one_letter_code
_entity_poly.pdbx_strand_id
1 'polypeptide(L)'
;MPVYDRFPLASPSRAAPSALQFALKDNHVELLAHFKNQSPDTRDAKQFIKEFSSMTPLAWLKDLFSSIFRLGQGGSQRELQRAVAYQVAASTKEGYQQLVKERLLDRLRDSNEYLLKHMTPEAHASLLETPLVLRDDGQVMAKARVAGPRGEVSFDFVLTPECFVDYTFEGEDEGRLTRDEIADSCWMANAGNEENIFLRELLDHTARGPQPFCDNRDTLELIMTGIMGPGSAREERPEPTAATKRLCEQLAQRGLRVRTYAAGQRQYGILADLLDQGLSYDDAMKRALQHEAALEGFHGNERFLRWDRGC
;
A
#
# COMPACT_ATOMS: atom_id res chain seq x y z
N MET A 1 78.64 -4.75 6.14
CA MET A 1 77.54 -4.86 5.15
C MET A 1 76.37 -4.00 5.64
N PRO A 2 75.67 -3.21 4.81
CA PRO A 2 76.05 -2.52 3.57
C PRO A 2 75.98 -0.97 3.70
N VAL A 3 76.40 -0.29 2.63
CA VAL A 3 76.33 1.14 2.32
C VAL A 3 75.09 1.37 1.43
N TYR A 4 74.32 2.45 1.64
CA TYR A 4 74.01 3.51 0.65
C TYR A 4 72.86 4.43 1.11
N ASP A 5 73.20 5.72 1.18
CA ASP A 5 72.33 6.90 1.18
C ASP A 5 71.36 6.94 -0.01
N ARG A 6 70.20 7.60 0.18
CA ARG A 6 69.80 8.84 -0.53
C ARG A 6 68.36 9.27 -0.18
N PHE A 7 68.25 10.47 0.41
CA PHE A 7 67.09 11.38 0.39
C PHE A 7 66.66 11.71 -1.07
N PRO A 8 65.43 12.22 -1.39
CA PRO A 8 64.73 13.27 -0.63
C PRO A 8 63.18 13.19 -0.55
N LEU A 9 62.65 13.76 0.55
CA LEU A 9 61.29 14.26 0.64
C LEU A 9 61.23 15.63 -0.04
N ALA A 10 60.65 15.69 -1.25
CA ALA A 10 60.14 16.90 -1.86
C ALA A 10 58.71 16.65 -2.34
N SER A 11 57.74 17.36 -1.76
CA SER A 11 56.41 17.62 -2.34
C SER A 11 56.54 18.75 -3.40
N PRO A 12 55.54 19.11 -4.25
CA PRO A 12 54.13 18.68 -4.32
C PRO A 12 53.59 18.46 -5.76
N SER A 13 52.29 18.14 -5.84
CA SER A 13 51.36 18.50 -6.94
C SER A 13 51.61 17.94 -8.36
N ARG A 14 50.89 16.86 -8.66
CA ARG A 14 50.06 16.81 -9.87
C ARG A 14 48.73 16.19 -9.46
N ALA A 15 47.67 16.99 -9.58
CA ALA A 15 46.30 16.59 -9.31
C ALA A 15 46.02 15.22 -9.94
N ALA A 16 45.67 14.24 -9.09
CA ALA A 16 44.84 13.16 -9.56
C ALA A 16 43.55 13.84 -10.08
N PRO A 17 43.10 13.55 -11.31
CA PRO A 17 41.80 14.02 -11.74
C PRO A 17 40.80 13.56 -10.68
N SER A 18 40.10 14.53 -10.10
CA SER A 18 39.06 14.37 -9.09
C SER A 18 38.24 13.12 -9.42
N ALA A 19 38.36 12.10 -8.57
CA ALA A 19 37.53 10.92 -8.64
C ALA A 19 36.07 11.37 -8.68
N LEU A 20 35.37 11.02 -9.77
CA LEU A 20 33.93 10.91 -9.93
C LEU A 20 33.12 11.14 -8.64
N GLN A 21 32.96 12.42 -8.28
CA GLN A 21 32.01 12.85 -7.27
C GLN A 21 30.92 13.57 -8.05
N PHE A 22 29.68 13.14 -7.84
CA PHE A 22 28.42 13.68 -8.38
C PHE A 22 28.02 13.27 -9.82
N ALA A 23 27.67 12.00 -9.99
CA ALA A 23 26.69 11.58 -11.01
C ALA A 23 25.84 10.37 -10.58
N LEU A 24 25.80 10.05 -9.28
CA LEU A 24 25.15 8.82 -8.76
C LEU A 24 23.75 9.07 -8.18
N LYS A 25 23.38 10.33 -7.90
CA LYS A 25 22.06 10.68 -7.36
C LYS A 25 21.07 11.12 -8.44
N ASP A 26 21.55 11.57 -9.59
CA ASP A 26 20.71 12.38 -10.48
C ASP A 26 19.97 11.55 -11.54
N ASN A 27 20.55 10.46 -12.08
CA ASN A 27 19.94 9.81 -13.25
C ASN A 27 18.53 9.23 -13.03
N HIS A 28 18.21 8.63 -11.87
CA HIS A 28 16.86 8.08 -11.65
C HIS A 28 15.85 9.17 -11.27
N VAL A 29 16.29 10.20 -10.55
CA VAL A 29 15.49 11.40 -10.26
C VAL A 29 15.22 12.16 -11.56
N GLU A 30 16.21 12.24 -12.45
CA GLU A 30 16.09 12.81 -13.78
C GLU A 30 15.20 11.95 -14.68
N LEU A 31 15.31 10.62 -14.67
CA LEU A 31 14.39 9.74 -15.42
C LEU A 31 12.96 9.87 -14.92
N LEU A 32 12.77 9.92 -13.59
CA LEU A 32 11.46 10.16 -12.97
C LEU A 32 10.92 11.54 -13.30
N ALA A 33 11.74 12.58 -13.19
CA ALA A 33 11.36 13.95 -13.51
C ALA A 33 11.08 14.09 -15.01
N HIS A 34 11.89 13.47 -15.87
CA HIS A 34 11.69 13.42 -17.30
C HIS A 34 10.37 12.75 -17.64
N PHE A 35 10.12 11.57 -17.09
CA PHE A 35 8.88 10.84 -17.26
C PHE A 35 7.66 11.64 -16.78
N LYS A 36 7.77 12.31 -15.63
CA LYS A 36 6.73 13.20 -15.09
C LYS A 36 6.46 14.41 -15.99
N ASN A 37 7.52 15.00 -16.55
CA ASN A 37 7.45 16.23 -17.36
C ASN A 37 7.11 15.98 -18.84
N GLN A 38 7.17 14.74 -19.33
CA GLN A 38 6.68 14.38 -20.66
C GLN A 38 5.16 14.55 -20.76
N SER A 39 4.63 14.87 -21.94
CA SER A 39 3.18 14.94 -22.15
C SER A 39 2.52 13.55 -22.05
N PRO A 40 1.25 13.43 -21.60
CA PRO A 40 0.55 12.14 -21.51
C PRO A 40 0.47 11.37 -22.84
N ASP A 41 0.48 12.08 -23.97
CA ASP A 41 0.40 11.48 -25.31
C ASP A 41 1.72 10.87 -25.79
N THR A 42 2.84 11.32 -25.22
CA THR A 42 4.20 10.87 -25.56
C THR A 42 4.83 9.97 -24.50
N ARG A 43 4.16 9.77 -23.38
CA ARG A 43 4.66 9.00 -22.25
C ARG A 43 4.44 7.51 -22.50
N ASP A 44 5.50 6.71 -22.53
CA ASP A 44 5.44 5.25 -22.71
C ASP A 44 5.96 4.57 -21.43
N ALA A 45 5.08 3.88 -20.71
CA ALA A 45 5.41 3.23 -19.44
C ALA A 45 6.32 2.01 -19.67
N LYS A 46 6.10 1.21 -20.72
CA LYS A 46 6.97 0.08 -21.06
C LYS A 46 8.39 0.53 -21.36
N GLN A 47 8.52 1.62 -22.10
CA GLN A 47 9.82 2.21 -22.40
C GLN A 47 10.48 2.75 -21.14
N PHE A 48 9.75 3.46 -20.27
CA PHE A 48 10.28 3.89 -18.98
C PHE A 48 10.77 2.71 -18.13
N ILE A 49 9.99 1.64 -17.99
CA ILE A 49 10.36 0.46 -17.20
C ILE A 49 11.63 -0.19 -17.76
N LYS A 50 11.75 -0.26 -19.09
CA LYS A 50 12.93 -0.76 -19.78
C LYS A 50 14.15 0.13 -19.52
N GLU A 51 14.00 1.44 -19.67
CA GLU A 51 15.06 2.42 -19.43
C GLU A 51 15.52 2.43 -17.97
N PHE A 52 14.58 2.49 -17.02
CA PHE A 52 14.84 2.36 -15.59
C PHE A 52 15.63 1.08 -15.29
N SER A 53 15.23 -0.06 -15.88
CA SER A 53 15.95 -1.32 -15.67
C SER A 53 17.38 -1.31 -16.25
N SER A 54 17.66 -0.43 -17.21
CA SER A 54 18.97 -0.36 -17.89
C SER A 54 19.88 0.78 -17.43
N MET A 55 19.32 1.88 -16.91
CA MET A 55 20.03 3.15 -16.68
C MET A 55 20.08 3.57 -15.20
N THR A 56 19.29 2.94 -14.32
CA THR A 56 19.23 3.35 -12.92
C THR A 56 20.56 3.14 -12.21
N PRO A 57 21.07 4.13 -11.45
CA PRO A 57 22.33 4.01 -10.74
C PRO A 57 22.37 2.79 -9.84
N LEU A 58 23.38 1.93 -10.05
CA LEU A 58 23.59 0.71 -9.29
C LEU A 58 23.69 0.97 -7.77
N ALA A 59 24.16 2.15 -7.37
CA ALA A 59 24.31 2.49 -5.95
C ALA A 59 22.96 2.69 -5.24
N TRP A 60 22.02 3.42 -5.83
CA TRP A 60 20.69 3.62 -5.22
C TRP A 60 19.91 2.29 -5.19
N LEU A 61 19.94 1.51 -6.28
CA LEU A 61 19.34 0.17 -6.29
C LEU A 61 20.01 -0.75 -5.26
N LYS A 62 21.33 -0.67 -5.08
CA LYS A 62 22.03 -1.44 -4.03
C LYS A 62 21.60 -1.03 -2.64
N ASP A 63 21.51 0.26 -2.35
CA ASP A 63 21.06 0.74 -1.04
C ASP A 63 19.60 0.31 -0.79
N LEU A 64 18.74 0.40 -1.80
CA LEU A 64 17.35 -0.08 -1.76
C LEU A 64 17.26 -1.60 -1.54
N PHE A 65 18.03 -2.40 -2.29
CA PHE A 65 18.06 -3.88 -2.22
C PHE A 65 18.94 -4.44 -1.10
N SER A 66 19.52 -3.59 -0.27
CA SER A 66 20.21 -4.00 0.95
C SER A 66 19.50 -3.53 2.22
N SER A 67 18.68 -2.48 2.11
CA SER A 67 18.00 -1.87 3.26
C SER A 67 16.50 -2.15 3.28
N ILE A 68 15.80 -2.00 2.15
CA ILE A 68 14.33 -2.16 2.06
C ILE A 68 13.94 -3.53 1.55
N PHE A 69 14.60 -4.02 0.51
CA PHE A 69 14.31 -5.33 -0.05
C PHE A 69 15.47 -6.26 0.21
N ARG A 70 15.21 -7.51 0.60
CA ARG A 70 16.20 -8.56 0.70
C ARG A 70 15.74 -9.74 -0.13
N LEU A 71 16.55 -10.13 -1.11
CA LEU A 71 16.26 -11.30 -1.94
C LEU A 71 16.26 -12.55 -1.05
N GLY A 72 15.09 -13.16 -0.92
CA GLY A 72 14.90 -14.45 -0.24
C GLY A 72 15.29 -15.62 -1.14
N GLN A 73 15.07 -16.83 -0.64
CA GLN A 73 15.28 -18.05 -1.42
C GLN A 73 14.34 -18.07 -2.63
N GLY A 74 14.90 -18.22 -3.83
CA GLY A 74 14.14 -18.17 -5.10
C GLY A 74 13.90 -16.76 -5.68
N GLY A 75 14.36 -15.70 -5.02
CA GLY A 75 14.25 -14.32 -5.54
C GLY A 75 15.22 -14.02 -6.69
N SER A 76 14.75 -13.25 -7.67
CA SER A 76 15.53 -12.75 -8.81
C SER A 76 15.78 -11.25 -8.69
N GLN A 77 17.06 -10.85 -8.76
CA GLN A 77 17.43 -9.42 -8.76
C GLN A 77 16.82 -8.67 -9.96
N ARG A 78 16.68 -9.34 -11.10
CA ARG A 78 16.07 -8.77 -12.31
C ARG A 78 14.57 -8.52 -12.10
N GLU A 79 13.88 -9.45 -11.45
CA GLU A 79 12.45 -9.30 -11.14
C GLU A 79 12.23 -8.23 -10.08
N LEU A 80 13.08 -8.19 -9.05
CA LEU A 80 13.04 -7.13 -8.03
C LEU A 80 13.21 -5.74 -8.65
N GLN A 81 14.20 -5.57 -9.53
CA GLN A 81 14.42 -4.31 -10.22
C GLN A 81 13.25 -3.92 -11.12
N ARG A 82 12.66 -4.89 -11.82
CA ARG A 82 11.48 -4.66 -12.65
C ARG A 82 10.27 -4.26 -11.79
N ALA A 83 10.07 -4.92 -10.65
CA ALA A 83 8.97 -4.65 -9.74
C ALA A 83 9.09 -3.24 -9.13
N VAL A 84 10.30 -2.86 -8.70
CA VAL A 84 10.59 -1.48 -8.30
C VAL A 84 10.29 -0.49 -9.42
N ALA A 85 10.65 -0.80 -10.67
CA ALA A 85 10.36 0.09 -11.80
C ALA A 85 8.86 0.34 -12.01
N TYR A 86 8.02 -0.70 -11.88
CA TYR A 86 6.56 -0.56 -11.97
C TYR A 86 6.00 0.31 -10.85
N GLN A 87 6.44 0.07 -9.61
CA GLN A 87 6.02 0.88 -8.46
C GLN A 87 6.44 2.35 -8.59
N VAL A 88 7.67 2.59 -9.05
CA VAL A 88 8.18 3.93 -9.31
C VAL A 88 7.41 4.63 -10.43
N ALA A 89 7.01 3.91 -11.48
CA ALA A 89 6.13 4.48 -12.50
C ALA A 89 4.75 4.84 -11.90
N ALA A 90 4.17 3.90 -11.15
CA ALA A 90 2.83 4.03 -10.56
C ALA A 90 2.74 5.10 -9.46
N SER A 91 3.85 5.43 -8.79
CA SER A 91 3.90 6.47 -7.74
C SER A 91 3.62 7.88 -8.25
N THR A 92 3.63 8.09 -9.58
CA THR A 92 3.17 9.32 -10.23
C THR A 92 1.78 9.14 -10.85
N LYS A 93 0.93 10.18 -10.82
CA LYS A 93 -0.40 10.18 -11.46
C LYS A 93 -0.30 9.86 -12.94
N GLU A 94 0.64 10.54 -13.56
CA GLU A 94 1.11 10.41 -14.92
C GLU A 94 1.46 8.98 -15.33
N GLY A 95 2.24 8.29 -14.50
CA GLY A 95 2.66 6.92 -14.78
C GLY A 95 1.58 5.91 -14.53
N TYR A 96 0.81 6.05 -13.46
CA TYR A 96 -0.32 5.16 -13.20
C TYR A 96 -1.32 5.17 -14.35
N GLN A 97 -1.72 6.36 -14.83
CA GLN A 97 -2.63 6.47 -15.99
C GLN A 97 -2.07 5.80 -17.25
N GLN A 98 -0.76 5.87 -17.46
CA GLN A 98 -0.13 5.20 -18.57
C GLN A 98 -0.12 3.66 -18.40
N LEU A 99 0.10 3.16 -17.17
CA LEU A 99 -0.03 1.74 -16.87
C LEU A 99 -1.46 1.22 -17.15
N VAL A 100 -2.49 2.03 -16.83
CA VAL A 100 -3.88 1.74 -17.18
C VAL A 100 -4.05 1.67 -18.71
N LYS A 101 -3.63 2.73 -19.42
CA LYS A 101 -3.74 2.85 -20.90
C LYS A 101 -3.04 1.70 -21.62
N GLU A 102 -1.90 1.26 -21.12
CA GLU A 102 -1.10 0.18 -21.71
C GLU A 102 -1.48 -1.23 -21.23
N ARG A 103 -2.50 -1.35 -20.38
CA ARG A 103 -2.97 -2.61 -19.78
C ARG A 103 -1.86 -3.34 -19.02
N LEU A 104 -1.13 -2.60 -18.19
CA LEU A 104 -0.03 -3.09 -17.37
C LEU A 104 -0.37 -3.22 -15.88
N LEU A 105 -1.63 -3.05 -15.49
CA LEU A 105 -2.04 -3.20 -14.09
C LEU A 105 -1.79 -4.61 -13.54
N ASP A 106 -1.94 -5.66 -14.35
CA ASP A 106 -1.57 -7.03 -13.93
C ASP A 106 -0.07 -7.12 -13.58
N ARG A 107 0.79 -6.35 -14.25
CA ARG A 107 2.22 -6.32 -13.95
C ARG A 107 2.52 -5.53 -12.69
N LEU A 108 1.76 -4.47 -12.44
CA LEU A 108 1.84 -3.72 -11.20
C LEU A 108 1.43 -4.61 -10.00
N ARG A 109 0.35 -5.39 -10.17
CA ARG A 109 -0.08 -6.41 -9.22
C ARG A 109 1.03 -7.42 -8.93
N ASP A 110 1.54 -8.10 -9.95
CA ASP A 110 2.59 -9.12 -9.77
C ASP A 110 3.83 -8.52 -9.09
N SER A 111 4.11 -7.23 -9.36
CA SER A 111 5.20 -6.49 -8.72
C SER A 111 4.93 -6.21 -7.24
N ASN A 112 3.69 -5.91 -6.85
CA ASN A 112 3.32 -5.64 -5.47
C ASN A 112 3.51 -6.84 -4.58
N GLU A 113 2.97 -7.98 -5.01
CA GLU A 113 3.15 -9.25 -4.32
C GLU A 113 4.64 -9.59 -4.17
N TYR A 114 5.40 -9.43 -5.25
CA TYR A 114 6.84 -9.73 -5.24
C TYR A 114 7.63 -8.81 -4.30
N LEU A 115 7.32 -7.51 -4.28
CA LEU A 115 8.02 -6.56 -3.43
C LEU A 115 7.70 -6.76 -1.95
N LEU A 116 6.44 -7.04 -1.63
CA LEU A 116 5.99 -7.32 -0.26
C LEU A 116 6.65 -8.58 0.30
N LYS A 117 6.67 -9.67 -0.47
CA LYS A 117 7.37 -10.91 -0.11
C LYS A 117 8.86 -10.71 0.17
N HIS A 118 9.51 -9.79 -0.55
CA HIS A 118 10.94 -9.53 -0.44
C HIS A 118 11.28 -8.30 0.41
N MET A 119 10.30 -7.67 1.05
CA MET A 119 10.52 -6.54 1.93
C MET A 119 11.19 -7.01 3.22
N THR A 120 12.14 -6.23 3.74
CA THR A 120 12.74 -6.51 5.04
C THR A 120 11.70 -6.28 6.14
N PRO A 121 11.77 -7.02 7.27
CA PRO A 121 10.85 -6.79 8.39
C PRO A 121 10.88 -5.35 8.89
N GLU A 122 12.04 -4.70 8.89
CA GLU A 122 12.20 -3.31 9.29
C GLU A 122 11.48 -2.34 8.34
N ALA A 123 11.59 -2.57 7.02
CA ALA A 123 10.86 -1.77 6.04
C ALA A 123 9.35 -2.03 6.09
N HIS A 124 8.94 -3.28 6.33
CA HIS A 124 7.54 -3.65 6.49
C HIS A 124 6.91 -2.96 7.70
N ALA A 125 7.60 -2.99 8.85
CA ALA A 125 7.17 -2.26 10.05
C ALA A 125 7.09 -0.75 9.78
N SER A 126 8.11 -0.17 9.14
CA SER A 126 8.12 1.26 8.82
C SER A 126 6.97 1.69 7.91
N LEU A 127 6.53 0.81 7.00
CA LEU A 127 5.40 1.06 6.13
C LEU A 127 4.10 1.27 6.94
N LEU A 128 3.92 0.52 8.02
CA LEU A 128 2.79 0.62 8.95
C LEU A 128 2.95 1.79 9.94
N GLU A 129 4.18 2.20 10.25
CA GLU A 129 4.46 3.36 11.11
C GLU A 129 4.46 4.71 10.37
N THR A 130 4.32 4.70 9.05
CA THR A 130 4.23 5.91 8.24
C THR A 130 2.79 6.16 7.80
N PRO A 131 2.23 7.39 7.96
CA PRO A 131 0.88 7.70 7.51
C PRO A 131 0.70 7.47 6.02
N LEU A 132 -0.47 6.95 5.65
CA LEU A 132 -0.88 6.84 4.25
C LEU A 132 -0.96 8.22 3.60
N VAL A 133 -0.64 8.29 2.32
CA VAL A 133 -0.83 9.49 1.50
C VAL A 133 -1.90 9.18 0.46
N LEU A 134 -3.01 9.91 0.50
CA LEU A 134 -4.02 9.89 -0.55
C LEU A 134 -3.67 10.91 -1.64
N ARG A 135 -3.40 10.43 -2.85
CA ARG A 135 -3.10 11.27 -4.01
C ARG A 135 -4.39 11.87 -4.59
N ASP A 136 -4.26 12.97 -5.33
CA ASP A 136 -5.38 13.73 -5.93
C ASP A 136 -6.23 12.92 -6.93
N ASP A 137 -5.67 11.84 -7.48
CA ASP A 137 -6.34 10.89 -8.36
C ASP A 137 -6.92 9.67 -7.63
N GLY A 138 -6.87 9.65 -6.29
CA GLY A 138 -7.42 8.59 -5.45
C GLY A 138 -6.49 7.41 -5.20
N GLN A 139 -5.26 7.41 -5.71
CA GLN A 139 -4.29 6.36 -5.35
C GLN A 139 -3.87 6.51 -3.89
N VAL A 140 -3.80 5.39 -3.17
CA VAL A 140 -3.29 5.35 -1.81
C VAL A 140 -1.84 4.90 -1.82
N MET A 141 -0.97 5.72 -1.27
CA MET A 141 0.45 5.47 -1.17
C MET A 141 0.81 5.13 0.27
N ALA A 142 1.60 4.08 0.46
CA ALA A 142 2.34 3.82 1.68
C ALA A 142 3.82 4.12 1.46
N LYS A 143 4.57 4.42 2.53
CA LYS A 143 5.99 4.74 2.43
C LYS A 143 6.78 3.93 3.45
N ALA A 144 7.71 3.11 2.95
CA ALA A 144 8.69 2.44 3.80
C ALA A 144 9.93 3.33 3.96
N ARG A 145 10.47 3.43 5.18
CA ARG A 145 11.70 4.17 5.48
C ARG A 145 12.61 3.35 6.38
N VAL A 146 13.88 3.25 6.01
CA VAL A 146 14.87 2.52 6.79
C VAL A 146 16.18 3.25 6.80
N ALA A 147 16.97 3.03 7.86
CA ALA A 147 18.35 3.45 7.87
C ALA A 147 19.14 2.62 6.83
N GLY A 148 19.72 3.29 5.84
CA GLY A 148 20.62 2.68 4.88
C GLY A 148 22.08 3.06 5.12
N PRO A 149 23.02 2.44 4.38
CA PRO A 149 24.46 2.66 4.55
C PRO A 149 24.92 4.09 4.21
N ARG A 150 24.08 4.90 3.56
CA ARG A 150 24.38 6.27 3.13
C ARG A 150 23.39 7.31 3.63
N GLY A 151 22.57 6.94 4.62
CA GLY A 151 21.46 7.75 5.14
C GLY A 151 20.13 7.03 5.02
N GLU A 152 19.05 7.72 5.36
CA GLU A 152 17.69 7.18 5.23
C GLU A 152 17.39 6.82 3.77
N VAL A 153 16.89 5.61 3.55
CA VAL A 153 16.37 5.14 2.28
C VAL A 153 14.86 5.07 2.42
N SER A 154 14.13 5.64 1.46
CA SER A 154 12.69 5.59 1.42
C SER A 154 12.18 5.04 0.09
N PHE A 155 11.02 4.41 0.14
CA PHE A 155 10.35 3.86 -1.02
C PHE A 155 8.84 4.11 -0.95
N ASP A 156 8.31 4.75 -1.98
CA ASP A 156 6.88 4.99 -2.15
C ASP A 156 6.23 3.77 -2.79
N PHE A 157 5.13 3.31 -2.21
CA PHE A 157 4.41 2.10 -2.59
C PHE A 157 2.96 2.42 -2.90
N VAL A 158 2.52 2.18 -4.13
CA VAL A 158 1.11 2.25 -4.52
C VAL A 158 0.41 1.01 -3.99
N LEU A 159 -0.54 1.20 -3.08
CA LEU A 159 -1.38 0.12 -2.57
C LEU A 159 -2.41 -0.29 -3.62
N THR A 160 -2.42 -1.57 -3.97
CA THR A 160 -3.45 -2.21 -4.79
C THR A 160 -4.12 -3.33 -3.97
N PRO A 161 -5.26 -3.89 -4.40
CA PRO A 161 -5.96 -4.91 -3.63
C PRO A 161 -5.12 -6.15 -3.28
N GLU A 162 -4.08 -6.44 -4.06
CA GLU A 162 -3.22 -7.60 -3.89
C GLU A 162 -2.09 -7.39 -2.88
N CYS A 163 -1.95 -6.17 -2.35
CA CYS A 163 -1.12 -5.91 -1.19
C CYS A 163 -1.68 -6.55 0.09
N PHE A 164 -2.96 -6.94 0.08
CA PHE A 164 -3.69 -7.40 1.25
C PHE A 164 -3.86 -8.93 1.19
N VAL A 165 -3.77 -9.59 2.35
CA VAL A 165 -3.90 -11.05 2.49
C VAL A 165 -5.29 -11.56 2.06
N ASP A 166 -6.33 -10.75 2.25
CA ASP A 166 -7.73 -11.14 2.04
C ASP A 166 -8.12 -11.43 0.57
N TYR A 167 -7.16 -11.37 -0.38
CA TYR A 167 -7.39 -11.57 -1.82
C TYR A 167 -6.92 -12.92 -2.40
N THR A 168 -6.20 -13.78 -1.67
CA THR A 168 -5.78 -15.09 -2.21
C THR A 168 -5.98 -16.24 -1.25
N PHE A 169 -6.86 -17.19 -1.63
CA PHE A 169 -7.19 -18.38 -0.85
C PHE A 169 -6.17 -19.54 -1.00
N GLU A 170 -5.02 -19.31 -1.64
CA GLU A 170 -4.05 -20.37 -1.94
C GLU A 170 -2.62 -19.79 -1.92
N GLY A 171 -1.90 -19.96 -0.82
CA GLY A 171 -0.46 -19.66 -0.74
C GLY A 171 -0.01 -19.35 0.68
N GLU A 172 1.22 -19.71 1.03
CA GLU A 172 1.86 -19.29 2.28
C GLU A 172 1.92 -17.75 2.29
N ASP A 173 1.17 -17.13 3.21
CA ASP A 173 0.88 -15.69 3.33
C ASP A 173 2.10 -14.83 3.73
N GLU A 174 3.27 -15.07 3.15
CA GLU A 174 4.50 -14.38 3.52
C GLU A 174 4.58 -12.96 2.92
N GLY A 175 4.46 -11.94 3.79
CA GLY A 175 4.89 -10.57 3.54
C GLY A 175 3.81 -9.59 3.07
N ARG A 176 2.55 -10.01 2.92
CA ARG A 176 1.42 -9.12 2.58
C ARG A 176 0.82 -8.48 3.83
N LEU A 177 0.10 -7.37 3.63
CA LEU A 177 -0.54 -6.61 4.70
C LEU A 177 -1.74 -7.38 5.25
N THR A 178 -1.61 -7.81 6.49
CA THR A 178 -2.70 -8.41 7.26
C THR A 178 -3.60 -7.35 7.87
N ARG A 179 -4.80 -7.75 8.24
CA ARG A 179 -5.73 -6.92 9.00
C ARG A 179 -5.13 -6.46 10.33
N ASP A 180 -4.46 -7.36 11.04
CA ASP A 180 -3.92 -7.05 12.37
C ASP A 180 -2.80 -6.01 12.28
N GLU A 181 -1.95 -6.12 11.27
CA GLU A 181 -0.92 -5.13 10.97
C GLU A 181 -1.51 -3.75 10.64
N ILE A 182 -2.57 -3.69 9.83
CA ILE A 182 -3.24 -2.42 9.51
C ILE A 182 -3.87 -1.81 10.75
N ALA A 183 -4.49 -2.64 11.59
CA ALA A 183 -5.15 -2.17 12.79
C ALA A 183 -4.16 -1.73 13.89
N ASP A 184 -2.93 -2.27 13.92
CA ASP A 184 -1.85 -1.80 14.79
C ASP A 184 -1.01 -0.66 14.18
N SER A 185 -1.25 -0.36 12.90
CA SER A 185 -0.51 0.69 12.19
C SER A 185 -0.83 2.09 12.70
N CYS A 186 0.05 3.03 12.41
CA CYS A 186 -0.23 4.45 12.62
C CYS A 186 -1.34 4.99 11.69
N TRP A 187 -1.83 4.20 10.73
CA TRP A 187 -2.97 4.60 9.90
C TRP A 187 -4.24 4.70 10.74
N MET A 188 -4.23 4.07 11.91
CA MET A 188 -5.22 4.21 12.98
C MET A 188 -4.99 5.40 13.90
N ALA A 189 -3.94 6.20 13.69
CA ALA A 189 -3.61 7.31 14.58
C ALA A 189 -4.77 8.30 14.62
N ASN A 190 -5.39 8.37 15.79
CA ASN A 190 -6.38 9.38 16.11
C ASN A 190 -5.66 10.69 16.43
N ALA A 191 -6.11 11.80 15.87
CA ALA A 191 -5.63 13.11 16.32
C ALA A 191 -6.03 13.36 17.79
N GLY A 192 -5.55 14.45 18.39
CA GLY A 192 -5.90 14.81 19.79
C GLY A 192 -7.40 15.02 20.04
N ASN A 193 -8.23 14.99 18.99
CA ASN A 193 -9.70 15.01 19.01
C ASN A 193 -10.35 13.63 18.74
N GLU A 194 -9.58 12.54 18.83
CA GLU A 194 -10.05 11.14 18.69
C GLU A 194 -10.53 10.73 17.29
N GLU A 195 -10.19 11.51 16.26
CA GLU A 195 -10.59 11.27 14.87
C GLU A 195 -9.47 10.62 14.04
N ASN A 196 -9.81 9.59 13.26
CA ASN A 196 -8.90 8.98 12.29
C ASN A 196 -8.59 9.95 11.13
N ILE A 197 -7.32 10.33 11.01
CA ILE A 197 -6.84 11.33 10.02
C ILE A 197 -7.08 10.85 8.59
N PHE A 198 -6.75 9.60 8.28
CA PHE A 198 -6.89 9.05 6.93
C PHE A 198 -8.35 9.04 6.47
N LEU A 199 -9.28 8.60 7.32
CA LEU A 199 -10.71 8.61 7.00
C LEU A 199 -11.25 10.03 6.78
N ARG A 200 -10.75 11.03 7.53
CA ARG A 200 -11.12 12.44 7.34
C ARG A 200 -10.60 12.96 6.01
N GLU A 201 -9.33 12.72 5.68
CA GLU A 201 -8.73 13.11 4.40
C GLU A 201 -9.46 12.46 3.23
N LEU A 202 -9.78 11.17 3.35
CA LEU A 202 -10.56 10.44 2.37
C LEU A 202 -11.94 11.05 2.18
N LEU A 203 -12.63 11.40 3.27
CA LEU A 203 -13.93 12.05 3.20
C LEU A 203 -13.85 13.42 2.49
N ASP A 204 -12.86 14.24 2.83
CA ASP A 204 -12.64 15.54 2.19
C ASP A 204 -12.35 15.38 0.69
N HIS A 205 -11.59 14.34 0.34
CA HIS A 205 -11.33 13.98 -1.05
C HIS A 205 -12.62 13.57 -1.78
N THR A 206 -13.53 12.84 -1.10
CA THR A 206 -14.85 12.47 -1.66
C THR A 206 -15.72 13.67 -2.00
N ALA A 207 -15.62 14.73 -1.21
CA ALA A 207 -16.45 15.91 -1.38
C ALA A 207 -16.04 16.72 -2.63
N ARG A 208 -14.81 16.57 -3.11
CA ARG A 208 -14.23 17.36 -4.20
C ARG A 208 -14.39 16.74 -5.60
N GLY A 209 -14.78 15.46 -5.70
CA GLY A 209 -15.18 14.84 -6.97
C GLY A 209 -15.32 13.31 -6.91
N PRO A 210 -16.13 12.68 -7.79
CA PRO A 210 -16.41 11.24 -7.73
C PRO A 210 -15.36 10.32 -8.38
N GLN A 211 -14.45 10.85 -9.21
CA GLN A 211 -13.51 10.03 -9.98
C GLN A 211 -12.45 9.27 -9.15
N PRO A 212 -11.91 9.83 -8.05
CA PRO A 212 -11.04 9.11 -7.12
C PRO A 212 -11.65 7.83 -6.49
N PHE A 213 -12.99 7.75 -6.41
CA PHE A 213 -13.69 6.56 -5.87
C PHE A 213 -13.70 5.40 -6.83
N CYS A 214 -13.92 5.70 -8.11
CA CYS A 214 -14.19 4.65 -9.08
C CYS A 214 -12.95 3.80 -9.37
N ASP A 215 -11.78 4.43 -9.43
CA ASP A 215 -10.57 3.77 -9.91
C ASP A 215 -9.87 2.91 -8.84
N ASN A 216 -10.04 3.21 -7.54
CA ASN A 216 -9.36 2.52 -6.43
C ASN A 216 -10.29 2.02 -5.32
N ARG A 217 -11.58 1.90 -5.63
CA ARG A 217 -12.61 1.48 -4.67
C ARG A 217 -12.17 0.27 -3.85
N ASP A 218 -11.65 -0.74 -4.51
CA ASP A 218 -11.28 -2.02 -3.91
C ASP A 218 -10.15 -1.88 -2.88
N THR A 219 -9.09 -1.15 -3.22
CA THR A 219 -8.01 -0.81 -2.29
C THR A 219 -8.54 -0.06 -1.08
N LEU A 220 -9.35 0.97 -1.32
CA LEU A 220 -9.88 1.83 -0.27
C LEU A 220 -10.80 1.05 0.67
N GLU A 221 -11.67 0.19 0.14
CA GLU A 221 -12.53 -0.67 0.95
C GLU A 221 -11.69 -1.64 1.81
N LEU A 222 -10.61 -2.22 1.29
CA LEU A 222 -9.71 -3.12 2.03
C LEU A 222 -8.94 -2.41 3.15
N ILE A 223 -8.41 -1.21 2.88
CA ILE A 223 -7.75 -0.39 3.89
C ILE A 223 -8.74 -0.03 4.99
N MET A 224 -9.94 0.43 4.62
CA MET A 224 -10.98 0.69 5.59
C MET A 224 -11.37 -0.60 6.36
N THR A 225 -11.35 -1.78 5.74
CA THR A 225 -11.64 -3.06 6.41
C THR A 225 -10.60 -3.38 7.47
N GLY A 226 -9.32 -3.15 7.16
CA GLY A 226 -8.24 -3.25 8.14
C GLY A 226 -8.44 -2.28 9.30
N ILE A 227 -8.77 -1.01 8.99
CA ILE A 227 -9.01 0.04 9.99
C ILE A 227 -10.19 -0.30 10.90
N MET A 228 -11.26 -0.83 10.33
CA MET A 228 -12.56 -0.91 11.01
C MET A 228 -12.97 -2.31 11.43
N GLY A 229 -12.12 -3.29 11.16
CA GLY A 229 -12.40 -4.68 11.43
C GLY A 229 -12.02 -5.09 12.86
N PRO A 230 -12.80 -5.93 13.57
CA PRO A 230 -12.33 -6.56 14.80
C PRO A 230 -11.03 -7.34 14.52
N GLY A 231 -9.92 -6.98 15.16
CA GLY A 231 -8.66 -7.73 15.02
C GLY A 231 -8.89 -9.23 15.23
N SER A 232 -8.14 -10.07 14.53
CA SER A 232 -8.19 -11.53 14.74
C SER A 232 -7.76 -11.90 16.16
N ALA A 233 -7.00 -11.02 16.82
CA ALA A 233 -6.71 -11.09 18.24
C ALA A 233 -7.84 -10.45 19.07
N ARG A 234 -8.70 -11.33 19.58
CA ARG A 234 -9.82 -11.10 20.50
C ARG A 234 -9.45 -10.25 21.73
N GLU A 235 -10.36 -9.35 22.10
CA GLU A 235 -10.62 -8.79 23.45
C GLU A 235 -9.96 -7.47 23.92
N GLU A 236 -8.85 -6.96 23.35
CA GLU A 236 -8.17 -5.77 23.93
C GLU A 236 -8.22 -4.47 23.11
N ARG A 237 -8.76 -4.47 21.89
CA ARG A 237 -8.78 -3.22 21.10
C ARG A 237 -10.00 -2.35 21.43
N PRO A 238 -9.80 -1.02 21.64
CA PRO A 238 -10.90 -0.10 21.85
C PRO A 238 -11.78 -0.05 20.60
N GLU A 239 -13.09 0.00 20.79
CA GLU A 239 -14.01 0.22 19.68
C GLU A 239 -13.65 1.50 18.91
N PRO A 240 -13.92 1.56 17.59
CA PRO A 240 -13.81 2.80 16.84
C PRO A 240 -14.57 3.93 17.55
N THR A 241 -13.93 5.09 17.67
CA THR A 241 -14.50 6.27 18.34
C THR A 241 -15.77 6.73 17.62
N ALA A 242 -16.63 7.51 18.29
CA ALA A 242 -17.84 8.04 17.66
C ALA A 242 -17.53 8.92 16.43
N ALA A 243 -16.41 9.67 16.46
CA ALA A 243 -15.94 10.47 15.34
C ALA A 243 -15.55 9.58 14.15
N THR A 244 -14.75 8.53 14.41
CA THR A 244 -14.35 7.54 13.41
C THR A 244 -15.57 6.84 12.82
N LYS A 245 -16.53 6.39 13.65
CA LYS A 245 -17.80 5.80 13.19
C LYS A 245 -18.59 6.74 12.26
N ARG A 246 -18.68 8.03 12.60
CA ARG A 246 -19.39 9.04 11.80
C ARG A 246 -18.73 9.32 10.46
N LEU A 247 -17.41 9.43 10.40
CA LEU A 247 -16.67 9.58 9.13
C LEU A 247 -16.97 8.42 8.19
N CYS A 248 -16.89 7.23 8.75
CA CYS A 248 -17.18 5.97 8.11
C CYS A 248 -18.62 5.89 7.57
N GLU A 249 -19.61 6.31 8.35
CA GLU A 249 -20.99 6.47 7.86
C GLU A 249 -21.04 7.42 6.68
N GLN A 250 -20.41 8.60 6.78
CA GLN A 250 -20.38 9.58 5.68
C GLN A 250 -19.73 9.02 4.41
N LEU A 251 -18.65 8.27 4.53
CA LEU A 251 -18.00 7.55 3.43
C LEU A 251 -18.93 6.49 2.81
N ALA A 252 -19.66 5.75 3.64
CA ALA A 252 -20.68 4.80 3.19
C ALA A 252 -21.82 5.49 2.41
N GLN A 253 -22.25 6.68 2.84
CA GLN A 253 -23.23 7.48 2.08
C GLN A 253 -22.70 7.91 0.70
N ARG A 254 -21.38 7.99 0.54
CA ARG A 254 -20.68 8.26 -0.73
C ARG A 254 -20.38 6.99 -1.53
N GLY A 255 -20.79 5.82 -1.04
CA GLY A 255 -20.64 4.53 -1.71
C GLY A 255 -19.34 3.80 -1.42
N LEU A 256 -18.51 4.31 -0.49
CA LEU A 256 -17.28 3.64 -0.07
C LEU A 256 -17.53 2.86 1.24
N ARG A 257 -17.37 1.55 1.13
CA ARG A 257 -17.79 0.57 2.14
C ARG A 257 -16.56 -0.05 2.80
N VAL A 258 -16.77 -0.94 3.73
CA VAL A 258 -15.75 -1.86 4.19
C VAL A 258 -16.18 -3.23 3.73
N ARG A 259 -15.22 -3.97 3.19
CA ARG A 259 -15.44 -5.32 2.70
C ARG A 259 -15.70 -6.27 3.87
N THR A 260 -16.62 -7.19 3.66
CA THR A 260 -16.94 -8.30 4.56
C THR A 260 -15.77 -9.29 4.60
N TYR A 261 -15.26 -9.63 5.79
CA TYR A 261 -14.24 -10.67 5.95
C TYR A 261 -14.91 -12.05 6.00
N ALA A 262 -14.50 -12.98 5.13
CA ALA A 262 -15.02 -14.34 5.10
C ALA A 262 -14.24 -15.25 6.08
N ALA A 263 -14.71 -15.37 7.32
CA ALA A 263 -14.36 -16.49 8.21
C ALA A 263 -15.54 -17.47 8.29
N GLY A 264 -15.34 -18.71 7.82
CA GLY A 264 -16.41 -19.62 7.38
C GLY A 264 -17.54 -19.98 8.37
N GLN A 265 -18.79 -19.63 8.01
CA GLN A 265 -20.03 -20.45 8.07
C GLN A 265 -21.12 -19.77 7.20
N ARG A 266 -22.00 -20.53 6.52
CA ARG A 266 -22.88 -20.01 5.44
C ARG A 266 -24.34 -19.77 5.87
N GLN A 267 -24.83 -18.54 5.60
CA GLN A 267 -26.19 -17.96 5.61
C GLN A 267 -27.44 -18.86 5.78
N TYR A 268 -27.47 -20.07 5.20
CA TYR A 268 -28.69 -20.87 5.06
C TYR A 268 -29.12 -21.65 6.31
N GLY A 269 -28.22 -21.89 7.27
CA GLY A 269 -28.55 -22.62 8.51
C GLY A 269 -29.39 -21.80 9.51
N ILE A 270 -29.10 -20.50 9.65
CA ILE A 270 -29.76 -19.60 10.61
C ILE A 270 -31.20 -19.27 10.17
N LEU A 271 -31.45 -19.23 8.86
CA LEU A 271 -32.78 -18.94 8.29
C LEU A 271 -33.81 -20.03 8.63
N ALA A 272 -33.40 -21.30 8.73
CA ALA A 272 -34.31 -22.43 8.92
C ALA A 272 -34.91 -22.49 10.34
N ASP A 273 -34.10 -22.31 11.39
CA ASP A 273 -34.55 -22.42 12.79
C ASP A 273 -35.57 -21.35 13.21
N LEU A 274 -35.54 -20.18 12.56
CA LEU A 274 -36.47 -19.07 12.84
C LEU A 274 -37.87 -19.31 12.26
N LEU A 275 -37.98 -20.07 11.16
CA LEU A 275 -39.27 -20.38 10.52
C LEU A 275 -40.07 -21.42 11.33
N ASP A 276 -39.40 -22.39 11.95
CA ASP A 276 -40.05 -23.43 12.77
C ASP A 276 -40.69 -22.91 14.07
N GLN A 277 -40.31 -21.71 14.52
CA GLN A 277 -40.88 -21.05 15.70
C GLN A 277 -42.16 -20.28 15.39
N GLY A 278 -42.68 -20.39 14.17
CA GLY A 278 -43.93 -19.77 13.74
C GLY A 278 -43.80 -18.32 13.30
N LEU A 279 -42.57 -17.83 13.01
CA LEU A 279 -42.34 -16.51 12.43
C LEU A 279 -42.57 -16.49 10.92
N SER A 280 -42.90 -15.31 10.40
CA SER A 280 -43.05 -15.06 8.96
C SER A 280 -41.69 -15.05 8.23
N TYR A 281 -41.67 -15.32 6.92
CA TYR A 281 -40.44 -15.40 6.11
C TYR A 281 -39.64 -14.10 6.07
N ASP A 282 -40.32 -12.97 5.93
CA ASP A 282 -39.68 -11.65 5.82
C ASP A 282 -39.00 -11.25 7.14
N ASP A 283 -39.65 -11.53 8.28
CA ASP A 283 -39.08 -11.29 9.61
C ASP A 283 -37.89 -12.22 9.91
N ALA A 284 -37.92 -13.46 9.42
CA ALA A 284 -36.84 -14.43 9.59
C ALA A 284 -35.60 -14.11 8.72
N MET A 285 -35.77 -13.75 7.44
CA MET A 285 -34.67 -13.39 6.51
C MET A 285 -33.90 -12.15 6.95
N LYS A 286 -34.62 -11.15 7.47
CA LYS A 286 -34.03 -9.91 7.98
C LYS A 286 -33.14 -10.16 9.21
N ARG A 287 -33.60 -10.99 10.16
CA ARG A 287 -32.83 -11.35 11.36
C ARG A 287 -31.57 -12.17 11.01
N ALA A 288 -31.60 -12.99 9.96
CA ALA A 288 -30.43 -13.71 9.45
C ALA A 288 -29.36 -12.80 8.80
N LEU A 289 -29.77 -11.78 8.04
CA LEU A 289 -28.86 -10.79 7.41
C LEU A 289 -28.20 -9.84 8.42
N GLN A 290 -28.90 -9.47 9.51
CA GLN A 290 -28.32 -8.67 10.60
C GLN A 290 -27.27 -9.45 11.39
N HIS A 291 -27.45 -10.77 11.52
CA HIS A 291 -26.51 -11.62 12.23
C HIS A 291 -25.23 -11.92 11.42
N GLU A 292 -25.31 -11.95 10.09
CA GLU A 292 -24.16 -12.01 9.16
C GLU A 292 -23.33 -10.72 9.24
N ALA A 293 -24.00 -9.56 9.22
CA ALA A 293 -23.38 -8.26 9.35
C ALA A 293 -22.64 -8.11 10.70
N ALA A 294 -23.25 -8.53 11.81
CA ALA A 294 -22.74 -8.35 13.16
C ALA A 294 -21.48 -9.18 13.51
N LEU A 295 -21.14 -10.22 12.74
CA LEU A 295 -19.90 -11.00 12.93
C LEU A 295 -18.71 -10.46 12.11
N GLU A 296 -18.92 -9.43 11.25
CA GLU A 296 -17.94 -8.91 10.26
C GLU A 296 -17.27 -7.57 10.62
N GLY A 297 -17.70 -6.85 11.66
CA GLY A 297 -17.14 -5.54 12.07
C GLY A 297 -17.95 -4.34 11.59
N PHE A 298 -17.30 -3.22 11.20
CA PHE A 298 -17.96 -2.01 10.70
C PHE A 298 -18.97 -2.22 9.55
N HIS A 299 -19.08 -3.43 8.97
CA HIS A 299 -20.09 -3.77 7.95
C HIS A 299 -21.22 -4.69 8.40
N GLY A 300 -21.23 -4.97 9.70
CA GLY A 300 -22.44 -4.82 10.51
C GLY A 300 -23.21 -3.57 10.15
N ASN A 301 -22.48 -2.44 10.19
CA ASN A 301 -23.11 -1.12 10.18
C ASN A 301 -23.70 -0.75 8.83
N GLU A 302 -23.19 -1.27 7.71
CA GLU A 302 -23.66 -0.84 6.40
C GLU A 302 -24.70 -1.77 5.76
N ARG A 303 -24.73 -3.07 6.13
CA ARG A 303 -25.84 -3.98 5.81
C ARG A 303 -27.12 -3.51 6.49
N PHE A 304 -26.96 -3.08 7.74
CA PHE A 304 -27.95 -2.35 8.53
C PHE A 304 -28.41 -1.05 7.84
N LEU A 305 -27.49 -0.16 7.42
CA LEU A 305 -27.84 1.11 6.73
C LEU A 305 -28.59 0.95 5.39
N ARG A 306 -28.60 -0.23 4.76
CA ARG A 306 -29.34 -0.49 3.51
C ARG A 306 -30.65 -1.24 3.68
N TRP A 307 -30.83 -2.01 4.73
CA TRP A 307 -32.17 -2.45 5.08
C TRP A 307 -32.96 -1.26 5.70
N ASP A 308 -32.27 -0.45 6.50
CA ASP A 308 -32.75 0.75 7.21
C ASP A 308 -32.95 1.98 6.31
N ARG A 309 -32.29 2.02 5.15
CA ARG A 309 -32.64 2.89 4.00
C ARG A 309 -33.77 2.36 3.12
N GLY A 310 -34.40 1.27 3.55
CA GLY A 310 -35.46 0.60 2.84
C GLY A 310 -36.47 1.54 2.18
N CYS A 311 -36.86 2.67 2.77
CA CYS A 311 -36.52 3.36 4.03
C CYS A 311 -35.50 4.51 3.92
#